data_AF-A0A8J4BJV5-F1
#
_entry.id   AF-A0A8J4BJV5-F1
#
_cell.length_a   1.000
_cell.length_b   1.000
_cell.length_c   1.000
_cell.angle_alpha   90.00
_cell.angle_beta   90.00
_cell.angle_gamma   90.00
#
_symmetry.space_group_name_H-M   'P 1'
#
loop_
_entity.id
_entity.type
_entity.pdbx_description
1 polymer ?
#
loop_
_entity_poly.entity_id
_entity_poly.type
_entity_poly.pdbx_seq_one_letter_code
_entity_poly.pdbx_strand_id
1 'polypeptide(L)'
;MRDVTRFNPVCLIGNWAEDRELQRTILKDLLSRKGTGTLKLDAFRQRMASALAEVNLTRVADDPYVHFGDVVQLVHVDTGCVLAGDPADADTRPGEQACAATAAPDVRAPCCRNSLIILPYVPPKTATALEPSYSDNTVHYGQKVRLALHPGAWGDAADAGGGPRPMCLFSKPVSTTHASRYARQQLVGFTARVDSFDCAWVVVTPDPNLRAASEGVEVAIGAPVLLVHCATQKPLCLEAARYPNDYGIELEVSARSATVNGLKLSLEQLSQGVQKGFLPKGEQTDNFWTFVGGTKVEELPPARSSADEAAAFMDGLVTELGARQGALSLLERKLVTLENNHQLMPAEDFKLVLRQVGSQLPEDGIVALITRYAPGGKAGASIDAGLFRNDLRAAATAAGLR
;
A
#
# COMPACT_ATOMS: atom_id res chain seq x y z
N MET A 1 -38.22 34.48 -40.23
CA MET A 1 -38.90 34.01 -38.99
C MET A 1 -39.09 35.21 -38.09
N ARG A 2 -40.30 35.43 -37.56
CA ARG A 2 -40.53 36.47 -36.55
C ARG A 2 -40.28 35.85 -35.19
N ASP A 3 -39.36 36.41 -34.42
CA ASP A 3 -39.11 36.00 -33.04
C ASP A 3 -40.21 36.57 -32.14
N VAL A 4 -40.72 35.75 -31.22
CA VAL A 4 -41.88 36.10 -30.39
C VAL A 4 -41.51 35.88 -28.92
N THR A 5 -42.04 36.73 -28.04
CA THR A 5 -41.79 36.69 -26.59
C THR A 5 -42.02 35.29 -26.02
N ARG A 6 -41.07 34.77 -25.23
CA ARG A 6 -41.18 33.48 -24.55
C ARG A 6 -41.95 33.63 -23.24
N PHE A 7 -42.77 32.62 -22.93
CA PHE A 7 -43.59 32.58 -21.71
C PHE A 7 -43.19 31.38 -20.84
N ASN A 8 -43.46 31.46 -19.55
CA ASN A 8 -43.24 30.35 -18.62
C ASN A 8 -44.18 29.17 -18.97
N PRO A 9 -43.76 27.89 -18.84
CA PRO A 9 -44.62 26.71 -19.07
C PRO A 9 -45.94 26.64 -18.27
N VAL A 10 -46.08 27.46 -17.23
CA VAL A 10 -47.35 27.65 -16.50
C VAL A 10 -48.38 28.44 -17.33
N CYS A 11 -47.92 29.33 -18.22
CA CYS A 11 -48.74 30.06 -19.15
C CYS A 11 -49.01 29.20 -20.40
N LEU A 12 -50.29 29.03 -20.76
CA LEU A 12 -50.72 28.11 -21.82
C LEU A 12 -50.54 28.71 -23.23
N ILE A 13 -49.32 29.16 -23.56
CA ILE A 13 -48.98 29.83 -24.83
C ILE A 13 -47.89 29.03 -25.55
N GLY A 14 -48.00 28.92 -26.87
CA GLY A 14 -47.02 28.20 -27.69
C GLY A 14 -47.05 26.69 -27.43
N ASN A 15 -45.89 26.06 -27.34
CA ASN A 15 -45.69 24.62 -27.10
C ASN A 15 -45.69 24.24 -25.60
N TRP A 16 -46.38 25.01 -24.75
CA TRP A 16 -46.42 24.83 -23.29
C TRP A 16 -46.71 23.40 -22.82
N ALA A 17 -47.52 22.64 -23.57
CA ALA A 17 -47.89 21.27 -23.23
C ALA A 17 -46.70 20.30 -23.39
N GLU A 18 -45.89 20.49 -24.44
CA GLU A 18 -44.66 19.73 -24.67
C GLU A 18 -43.62 20.06 -23.60
N ASP A 19 -43.43 21.35 -23.30
CA ASP A 19 -42.50 21.80 -22.26
C ASP A 19 -42.87 21.23 -20.88
N ARG A 20 -44.17 21.19 -20.55
CA ARG A 20 -44.67 20.63 -19.29
C ARG A 20 -44.49 19.11 -19.20
N GLU A 21 -44.72 18.39 -20.29
CA GLU A 21 -44.54 16.93 -20.30
C GLU A 21 -43.06 16.54 -20.29
N LEU A 22 -42.20 17.33 -20.94
CA LEU A 22 -40.75 17.20 -20.82
C LEU A 22 -40.29 17.37 -19.37
N GLN A 23 -40.76 18.43 -18.69
CA GLN A 23 -40.45 18.64 -17.26
C GLN A 23 -40.91 17.48 -16.38
N ARG A 24 -42.12 16.94 -16.62
CA ARG A 24 -42.61 15.75 -15.89
C ARG A 24 -41.74 14.53 -16.13
N THR A 25 -41.31 14.31 -17.37
CA THR A 25 -40.47 13.17 -17.73
C THR A 25 -39.09 13.26 -17.05
N ILE A 26 -38.48 14.45 -17.05
CA ILE A 26 -37.22 14.73 -16.33
C ILE A 26 -37.38 14.47 -14.82
N LEU A 27 -38.46 14.94 -14.22
CA LEU A 27 -38.72 14.73 -12.79
C LEU A 27 -38.98 13.25 -12.46
N LYS A 28 -39.70 12.52 -13.32
CA LYS A 28 -39.93 11.08 -13.15
C LYS A 28 -38.61 10.30 -13.22
N ASP A 29 -37.73 10.61 -14.17
CA ASP A 29 -36.39 10.00 -14.24
C ASP A 29 -35.57 10.30 -12.98
N LEU A 30 -35.54 11.56 -12.53
CA LEU A 30 -34.85 11.94 -11.30
C LEU A 30 -35.39 11.16 -10.08
N LEU A 31 -36.70 11.07 -9.93
CA LEU A 31 -37.33 10.34 -8.82
C LEU A 31 -37.08 8.84 -8.90
N SER A 32 -37.11 8.24 -10.09
CA SER A 32 -36.77 6.84 -10.31
C SER A 32 -35.31 6.56 -9.95
N ARG A 33 -34.39 7.42 -10.37
CA ARG A 33 -32.95 7.31 -10.05
C ARG A 33 -32.66 7.58 -8.58
N LYS A 34 -33.42 8.46 -7.94
CA LYS A 34 -33.39 8.69 -6.49
C LYS A 34 -33.85 7.45 -5.73
N GLY A 35 -34.95 6.83 -6.16
CA GLY A 35 -35.47 5.61 -5.55
C GLY A 35 -34.52 4.41 -5.66
N THR A 36 -33.75 4.35 -6.75
CA THR A 36 -32.71 3.32 -6.95
C THR A 36 -31.35 3.68 -6.33
N GLY A 37 -31.16 4.91 -5.82
CA GLY A 37 -29.88 5.38 -5.27
C GLY A 37 -28.77 5.54 -6.32
N THR A 38 -29.11 5.60 -7.61
CA THR A 38 -28.13 5.69 -8.72
C THR A 38 -27.81 7.13 -9.12
N LEU A 39 -28.25 8.11 -8.33
CA LEU A 39 -27.89 9.50 -8.53
C LEU A 39 -26.40 9.71 -8.22
N LYS A 40 -25.72 10.47 -9.09
CA LYS A 40 -24.31 10.86 -8.87
C LYS A 40 -24.10 11.53 -7.51
N LEU A 41 -25.09 12.30 -7.05
CA LEU A 41 -25.08 12.98 -5.76
C LEU A 41 -25.03 11.99 -4.59
N ASP A 42 -25.79 10.89 -4.65
CA ASP A 42 -25.84 9.90 -3.55
C ASP A 42 -24.54 9.10 -3.49
N ALA A 43 -24.02 8.66 -4.64
CA ALA A 43 -22.71 8.00 -4.74
C ALA A 43 -21.57 8.89 -4.22
N PHE A 44 -21.58 10.18 -4.60
CA PHE A 44 -20.61 11.16 -4.11
C PHE A 44 -20.70 11.32 -2.58
N ARG A 45 -21.91 11.46 -2.03
CA ARG A 45 -22.12 11.61 -0.59
C ARG A 45 -21.65 10.40 0.21
N GLN A 46 -21.95 9.19 -0.25
CA GLN A 46 -21.49 7.95 0.40
C GLN A 46 -19.96 7.89 0.43
N ARG A 47 -19.31 8.17 -0.71
CA ARG A 47 -17.85 8.22 -0.79
C ARG A 47 -17.26 9.28 0.13
N MET A 48 -17.81 10.50 0.15
CA MET A 48 -17.34 11.56 1.06
C MET A 48 -17.49 11.16 2.52
N ALA A 49 -18.62 10.52 2.88
CA ALA A 49 -18.87 10.07 4.25
C ALA A 49 -17.82 9.05 4.71
N SER A 50 -17.44 8.08 3.86
CA SER A 50 -16.39 7.11 4.20
C SER A 50 -14.99 7.73 4.22
N ALA A 51 -14.64 8.50 3.19
CA ALA A 51 -13.30 9.07 3.05
C ALA A 51 -12.97 10.15 4.09
N LEU A 52 -13.98 10.94 4.50
CA LEU A 52 -13.86 11.99 5.51
C LEU A 52 -14.37 11.55 6.89
N ALA A 53 -14.66 10.26 7.08
CA ALA A 53 -14.97 9.74 8.41
C ALA A 53 -13.82 10.03 9.37
N GLU A 54 -14.16 10.52 10.55
CA GLU A 54 -13.21 10.84 11.61
C GLU A 54 -12.50 9.57 12.06
N VAL A 55 -11.17 9.64 12.18
CA VAL A 55 -10.34 8.53 12.63
C VAL A 55 -9.55 8.98 13.84
N ASN A 56 -9.61 8.20 14.91
CA ASN A 56 -8.69 8.37 16.01
C ASN A 56 -7.36 7.74 15.62
N LEU A 57 -6.30 8.54 15.61
CA LEU A 57 -4.95 8.03 15.48
C LEU A 57 -4.64 7.16 16.70
N THR A 58 -3.98 6.02 16.49
CA THR A 58 -3.70 5.04 17.53
C THR A 58 -2.22 4.71 17.58
N ARG A 59 -1.78 4.25 18.75
CA ARG A 59 -0.43 3.79 19.01
C ARG A 59 -0.45 2.40 19.60
N VAL A 60 0.50 1.57 19.22
CA VAL A 60 0.69 0.23 19.79
C VAL A 60 1.27 0.31 21.21
N ALA A 61 2.16 1.29 21.46
CA ALA A 61 2.84 1.48 22.74
C ALA A 61 2.81 2.96 23.23
N ASP A 62 3.10 3.17 24.51
CA ASP A 62 3.02 4.46 25.24
C ASP A 62 4.36 5.24 25.29
N ASP A 63 5.42 4.69 24.73
CA ASP A 63 6.71 5.37 24.55
C ASP A 63 6.60 6.48 23.49
N PRO A 64 7.61 7.34 23.21
CA PRO A 64 7.47 8.47 22.27
C PRO A 64 7.81 8.14 20.80
N TYR A 65 8.05 6.87 20.46
CA TYR A 65 8.51 6.45 19.14
C TYR A 65 7.38 5.95 18.24
N VAL A 66 7.68 5.86 16.94
CA VAL A 66 6.80 5.34 15.91
C VAL A 66 6.92 3.81 15.84
N HIS A 67 5.80 3.09 15.86
CA HIS A 67 5.78 1.62 15.78
C HIS A 67 5.12 1.12 14.49
N PHE A 68 5.46 -0.12 14.12
CA PHE A 68 4.71 -0.85 13.12
C PHE A 68 3.29 -1.16 13.62
N GLY A 69 2.29 -0.91 12.78
CA GLY A 69 0.86 -1.04 13.13
C GLY A 69 0.21 0.25 13.63
N ASP A 70 0.99 1.29 13.93
CA ASP A 70 0.44 2.60 14.33
C ASP A 70 -0.40 3.23 13.21
N VAL A 71 -1.47 3.91 13.60
CA VAL A 71 -2.28 4.76 12.71
C VAL A 71 -1.80 6.20 12.89
N VAL A 72 -1.09 6.72 11.89
CA VAL A 72 -0.43 8.02 11.91
C VAL A 72 -0.91 8.92 10.78
N GLN A 73 -0.67 10.23 10.88
CA GLN A 73 -0.70 11.13 9.73
C GLN A 73 0.72 11.49 9.31
N LEU A 74 0.91 11.75 8.02
CA LEU A 74 2.14 12.31 7.50
C LEU A 74 1.90 13.77 7.12
N VAL A 75 2.61 14.67 7.77
CA VAL A 75 2.39 16.12 7.65
C VAL A 75 3.65 16.80 7.15
N HIS A 76 3.51 17.68 6.16
CA HIS A 76 4.62 18.48 5.67
C HIS A 76 4.98 19.56 6.70
N VAL A 77 6.26 19.67 7.06
CA VAL A 77 6.71 20.48 8.20
C VAL A 77 6.49 21.98 7.97
N ASP A 78 6.75 22.48 6.75
CA ASP A 78 6.72 23.92 6.47
C ASP A 78 5.29 24.46 6.26
N THR A 79 4.42 23.69 5.60
CA THR A 79 3.07 24.15 5.22
C THR A 79 1.96 23.58 6.11
N GLY A 80 2.25 22.51 6.85
CA GLY A 80 1.28 21.79 7.68
C GLY A 80 0.20 21.05 6.89
N CYS A 81 0.34 20.90 5.57
CA CYS A 81 -0.58 20.08 4.78
C CYS A 81 -0.32 18.59 5.03
N VAL A 82 -1.39 17.80 4.97
CA VAL A 82 -1.34 16.36 5.27
C VAL A 82 -1.35 15.55 3.98
N LEU A 83 -0.56 14.49 3.92
CA LEU A 83 -0.63 13.54 2.81
C LEU A 83 -1.99 12.80 2.86
N ALA A 84 -2.69 12.77 1.73
CA ALA A 84 -3.96 12.09 1.58
C ALA A 84 -4.00 11.27 0.29
N GLY A 85 -4.76 10.18 0.31
CA GLY A 85 -5.07 9.41 -0.88
C GLY A 85 -6.50 9.63 -1.35
N ASP A 86 -6.73 9.61 -2.66
CA ASP A 86 -8.08 9.57 -3.23
C ASP A 86 -8.32 8.23 -3.94
N PRO A 87 -8.92 7.23 -3.27
CA PRO A 87 -9.24 5.94 -3.87
C PRO A 87 -10.11 6.03 -5.14
N ALA A 88 -10.83 7.13 -5.34
CA ALA A 88 -11.69 7.31 -6.51
C ALA A 88 -10.98 7.98 -7.69
N ASP A 89 -9.91 8.74 -7.48
CA ASP A 89 -8.97 9.17 -8.56
C ASP A 89 -8.00 8.03 -8.87
N ALA A 90 -8.57 6.88 -9.23
CA ALA A 90 -7.84 5.70 -9.65
C ALA A 90 -7.45 5.79 -11.14
N ASP A 91 -6.29 5.25 -11.47
CA ASP A 91 -5.84 5.09 -12.84
C ASP A 91 -6.81 4.19 -13.60
N THR A 92 -7.31 4.68 -14.74
CA THR A 92 -8.31 3.98 -15.56
C THR A 92 -7.69 3.01 -16.55
N ARG A 93 -6.35 2.93 -16.63
CA ARG A 93 -5.65 2.04 -17.56
C ARG A 93 -5.80 0.56 -17.13
N PRO A 94 -6.04 -0.36 -18.07
CA PRO A 94 -6.14 -1.78 -17.76
C PRO A 94 -4.90 -2.30 -17.03
N GLY A 95 -5.10 -2.94 -15.88
CA GLY A 95 -4.03 -3.54 -15.08
C GLY A 95 -3.30 -2.59 -14.12
N GLU A 96 -3.51 -1.28 -14.22
CA GLU A 96 -3.04 -0.33 -13.20
C GLU A 96 -4.12 -0.23 -12.11
N GLN A 97 -3.71 -0.51 -10.87
CA GLN A 97 -4.55 -0.38 -9.68
C GLN A 97 -3.84 0.57 -8.74
N ALA A 98 -3.73 1.81 -9.19
CA ALA A 98 -3.09 2.90 -8.48
C ALA A 98 -4.08 4.06 -8.36
N CYS A 99 -4.07 4.75 -7.23
CA CYS A 99 -4.82 5.97 -7.03
C CYS A 99 -3.90 7.12 -6.62
N ALA A 100 -4.37 8.36 -6.83
CA ALA A 100 -3.58 9.55 -6.59
C ALA A 100 -3.27 9.75 -5.10
N ALA A 101 -2.06 10.20 -4.81
CA ALA A 101 -1.67 10.75 -3.52
C ALA A 101 -1.40 12.26 -3.68
N THR A 102 -1.99 13.05 -2.79
CA THR A 102 -1.98 14.51 -2.82
C THR A 102 -1.75 15.05 -1.42
N ALA A 103 -1.40 16.32 -1.30
CA ALA A 103 -1.25 16.99 -0.01
C ALA A 103 -2.42 17.96 0.21
N ALA A 104 -3.25 17.68 1.22
CA ALA A 104 -4.43 18.46 1.55
C ALA A 104 -4.09 19.63 2.50
N PRO A 105 -4.20 20.90 2.06
CA PRO A 105 -3.94 22.05 2.92
C PRO A 105 -5.12 22.39 3.83
N ASP A 106 -6.36 22.10 3.41
CA ASP A 106 -7.59 22.47 4.12
C ASP A 106 -8.06 21.37 5.08
N VAL A 107 -8.04 20.11 4.63
CA VAL A 107 -8.50 18.96 5.41
C VAL A 107 -7.33 18.36 6.20
N ARG A 108 -6.98 19.00 7.30
CA ARG A 108 -5.86 18.58 8.18
C ARG A 108 -6.27 17.62 9.29
N ALA A 109 -7.54 17.66 9.71
CA ALA A 109 -8.05 16.80 10.78
C ALA A 109 -7.93 15.31 10.41
N PRO A 110 -7.62 14.42 11.37
CA PRO A 110 -7.57 12.98 11.15
C PRO A 110 -8.85 12.41 10.54
N CYS A 111 -8.72 11.85 9.35
CA CYS A 111 -9.79 11.15 8.65
C CYS A 111 -9.25 9.92 7.92
N CYS A 112 -10.15 9.04 7.50
CA CYS A 112 -9.78 7.81 6.80
C CYS A 112 -8.80 8.04 5.64
N ARG A 113 -8.99 9.08 4.82
CA ARG A 113 -8.16 9.30 3.63
C ARG A 113 -6.79 9.93 3.89
N ASN A 114 -6.53 10.46 5.08
CA ASN A 114 -5.24 11.07 5.43
C ASN A 114 -4.51 10.35 6.59
N SER A 115 -5.08 9.23 7.04
CA SER A 115 -4.49 8.35 8.04
C SER A 115 -3.76 7.20 7.33
N LEU A 116 -2.54 6.94 7.78
CA LEU A 116 -1.66 5.91 7.26
C LEU A 116 -1.37 4.86 8.34
N ILE A 117 -1.25 3.61 7.92
CA ILE A 117 -0.84 2.49 8.75
C ILE A 117 0.59 2.11 8.35
N ILE A 118 1.50 2.06 9.32
CA ILE A 118 2.89 1.72 9.06
C ILE A 118 3.04 0.20 9.04
N LEU A 119 3.42 -0.34 7.90
CA LEU A 119 3.59 -1.77 7.69
C LEU A 119 5.07 -2.15 7.58
N PRO A 120 5.49 -3.29 8.13
CA PRO A 120 6.84 -3.79 7.95
C PRO A 120 7.08 -4.20 6.49
N TYR A 121 8.27 -3.91 5.99
CA TYR A 121 8.75 -4.50 4.74
C TYR A 121 9.54 -5.77 5.04
N VAL A 122 9.10 -6.90 4.49
CA VAL A 122 9.85 -8.16 4.57
C VAL A 122 10.50 -8.41 3.21
N PRO A 123 11.84 -8.44 3.12
CA PRO A 123 12.52 -8.70 1.86
C PRO A 123 12.20 -10.11 1.35
N PRO A 124 11.96 -10.29 0.03
CA PRO A 124 11.81 -11.61 -0.53
C PRO A 124 13.15 -12.36 -0.46
N LYS A 125 13.13 -13.70 -0.34
CA LYS A 125 14.37 -14.52 -0.31
C LYS A 125 15.31 -14.35 -1.50
N THR A 126 14.80 -13.83 -2.62
CA THR A 126 15.58 -13.53 -3.83
C THR A 126 16.37 -12.21 -3.72
N ALA A 127 16.07 -11.37 -2.74
CA ALA A 127 16.79 -10.13 -2.52
C ALA A 127 18.19 -10.41 -1.98
N THR A 128 19.18 -9.70 -2.51
CA THR A 128 20.59 -9.82 -2.12
C THR A 128 21.02 -8.72 -1.14
N ALA A 129 20.09 -7.87 -0.72
CA ALA A 129 20.36 -6.79 0.22
C ALA A 129 20.57 -7.36 1.63
N LEU A 130 21.66 -6.95 2.28
CA LEU A 130 21.86 -7.20 3.70
C LEU A 130 21.06 -6.16 4.48
N GLU A 131 20.08 -6.63 5.25
CA GLU A 131 19.24 -5.78 6.09
C GLU A 131 19.61 -6.01 7.56
N PRO A 132 19.73 -4.96 8.38
CA PRO A 132 19.89 -5.13 9.82
C PRO A 132 18.67 -5.85 10.42
N SER A 133 18.92 -6.77 11.35
CA SER A 133 17.86 -7.47 12.06
C SER A 133 17.45 -6.68 13.30
N TYR A 134 16.19 -6.29 13.37
CA TYR A 134 15.57 -5.68 14.55
C TYR A 134 14.61 -6.69 15.17
N SER A 135 14.61 -6.80 16.50
CA SER A 135 13.75 -7.73 17.24
C SER A 135 12.50 -7.08 17.81
N ASP A 136 12.48 -5.75 17.86
CA ASP A 136 11.39 -4.94 18.38
C ASP A 136 10.48 -4.44 17.24
N ASN A 137 9.34 -3.87 17.63
CA ASN A 137 8.31 -3.37 16.69
C ASN A 137 8.43 -1.86 16.44
N THR A 138 9.52 -1.22 16.86
CA THR A 138 9.78 0.20 16.66
C THR A 138 10.36 0.43 15.26
N VAL A 139 10.00 1.56 14.66
CA VAL A 139 10.58 1.97 13.37
C VAL A 139 11.90 2.68 13.64
N HIS A 140 12.97 2.23 12.97
CA HIS A 140 14.29 2.83 13.06
C HIS A 140 14.67 3.59 11.78
N TYR A 141 15.53 4.60 11.91
CA TYR A 141 16.13 5.27 10.76
C TYR A 141 16.95 4.28 9.93
N GLY A 142 16.80 4.33 8.60
CA GLY A 142 17.45 3.39 7.68
C GLY A 142 16.68 2.06 7.50
N GLN A 143 15.66 1.78 8.32
CA GLN A 143 14.82 0.60 8.17
C GLN A 143 13.79 0.78 7.04
N LYS A 144 13.58 -0.28 6.25
CA LYS A 144 12.58 -0.27 5.17
C LYS A 144 11.18 -0.43 5.75
N VAL A 145 10.28 0.46 5.33
CA VAL A 145 8.89 0.51 5.76
C VAL A 145 7.96 0.60 4.55
N ARG A 146 6.70 0.25 4.75
CA ARG A 146 5.59 0.50 3.81
C ARG A 146 4.55 1.37 4.53
N LEU A 147 3.92 2.27 3.79
CA LEU A 147 2.88 3.14 4.32
C LEU A 147 1.57 2.81 3.61
N ALA A 148 0.62 2.18 4.31
CA ALA A 148 -0.70 1.85 3.76
C ALA A 148 -1.71 2.94 4.10
N LEU A 149 -2.62 3.24 3.17
CA LEU A 149 -3.76 4.11 3.43
C LEU A 149 -4.79 3.39 4.31
N HIS A 150 -5.42 4.10 5.26
CA HIS A 150 -6.44 3.49 6.12
C HIS A 150 -7.66 3.01 5.29
N PRO A 151 -8.07 1.73 5.42
CA PRO A 151 -9.06 1.10 4.53
C PRO A 151 -10.48 1.64 4.66
N GLY A 152 -10.78 2.33 5.77
CA GLY A 152 -12.03 3.07 5.93
C GLY A 152 -12.25 4.11 4.83
N ALA A 153 -11.20 4.53 4.10
CA ALA A 153 -11.34 5.49 3.00
C ALA A 153 -12.19 4.95 1.84
N TRP A 154 -12.29 3.63 1.71
CA TRP A 154 -13.16 2.94 0.76
C TRP A 154 -14.13 1.94 1.42
N GLY A 155 -14.30 2.03 2.74
CA GLY A 155 -15.31 1.30 3.49
C GLY A 155 -14.91 -0.10 3.99
N ASP A 156 -13.64 -0.47 3.89
CA ASP A 156 -13.14 -1.75 4.41
C ASP A 156 -12.70 -1.60 5.89
N ALA A 157 -12.74 -2.69 6.66
CA ALA A 157 -12.29 -2.70 8.05
C ALA A 157 -10.76 -2.62 8.15
N ALA A 158 -10.26 -1.91 9.16
CA ALA A 158 -8.83 -1.81 9.45
C ALA A 158 -8.34 -3.01 10.26
N ASP A 159 -7.18 -3.52 9.86
CA ASP A 159 -6.39 -4.51 10.59
C ASP A 159 -4.90 -4.13 10.51
N ALA A 160 -4.05 -4.85 11.24
CA ALA A 160 -2.60 -4.63 11.23
C ALA A 160 -1.94 -4.84 9.85
N GLY A 161 -2.65 -5.44 8.88
CA GLY A 161 -2.21 -5.62 7.49
C GLY A 161 -2.67 -4.51 6.54
N GLY A 162 -3.42 -3.51 7.02
CA GLY A 162 -3.99 -2.44 6.19
C GLY A 162 -5.35 -2.78 5.57
N GLY A 163 -6.06 -3.76 6.15
CA GLY A 163 -7.36 -4.26 5.70
C GLY A 163 -7.26 -5.37 4.65
N PRO A 164 -8.40 -5.83 4.11
CA PRO A 164 -8.44 -6.95 3.17
C PRO A 164 -7.78 -6.64 1.81
N ARG A 165 -7.71 -5.35 1.44
CA ARG A 165 -7.12 -4.88 0.18
C ARG A 165 -6.27 -3.65 0.46
N PRO A 166 -5.08 -3.84 1.07
CA PRO A 166 -4.25 -2.71 1.45
C PRO A 166 -3.77 -1.96 0.20
N MET A 167 -3.72 -0.62 0.29
CA MET A 167 -3.14 0.22 -0.74
C MET A 167 -1.94 0.96 -0.16
N CYS A 168 -0.75 0.64 -0.65
CA CYS A 168 0.50 1.19 -0.13
C CYS A 168 1.02 2.33 -0.99
N LEU A 169 1.65 3.31 -0.34
CA LEU A 169 2.34 4.42 -0.98
C LEU A 169 3.43 3.87 -1.89
N PHE A 170 3.41 4.22 -3.15
CA PHE A 170 4.40 3.76 -4.14
C PHE A 170 4.90 4.91 -4.99
N SER A 171 6.02 4.67 -5.65
CA SER A 171 6.53 5.57 -6.67
C SER A 171 7.21 4.81 -7.80
N LYS A 172 7.05 5.27 -9.04
CA LYS A 172 7.69 4.67 -10.23
C LYS A 172 8.59 5.69 -10.91
N PRO A 173 9.80 5.30 -11.39
CA PRO A 173 10.67 6.18 -12.15
C PRO A 173 9.93 6.89 -13.29
N VAL A 174 10.36 8.12 -13.60
CA VAL A 174 9.75 8.91 -14.66
C VAL A 174 9.89 8.19 -16.00
N SER A 175 8.76 7.88 -16.61
CA SER A 175 8.65 7.29 -17.93
C SER A 175 7.53 7.96 -18.72
N THR A 176 7.36 7.59 -19.98
CA THR A 176 6.25 8.07 -20.81
C THR A 176 4.88 7.63 -20.26
N THR A 177 4.83 6.52 -19.53
CA THR A 177 3.61 5.99 -18.91
C THR A 177 3.42 6.45 -17.48
N HIS A 178 4.51 6.78 -16.77
CA HIS A 178 4.49 7.13 -15.36
C HIS A 178 5.23 8.45 -15.13
N ALA A 179 4.47 9.52 -14.95
CA ALA A 179 4.96 10.81 -14.48
C ALA A 179 3.86 11.48 -13.66
N SER A 180 4.24 12.37 -12.74
CA SER A 180 3.27 13.19 -12.02
C SER A 180 2.43 13.99 -13.02
N ARG A 181 1.15 14.20 -12.70
CA ARG A 181 0.14 14.70 -13.63
C ARG A 181 0.47 16.13 -14.07
N TYR A 182 0.99 16.95 -13.15
CA TYR A 182 1.22 18.38 -13.38
C TYR A 182 2.72 18.74 -13.45
N ALA A 183 3.52 18.33 -12.47
CA ALA A 183 4.94 18.71 -12.36
C ALA A 183 5.89 17.86 -13.23
N ARG A 184 5.41 16.77 -13.83
CA ARG A 184 6.22 15.82 -14.64
C ARG A 184 7.41 15.23 -13.89
N GLN A 185 7.29 15.10 -12.58
CA GLN A 185 8.26 14.44 -11.70
C GLN A 185 7.90 12.97 -11.52
N GLN A 186 8.65 12.27 -10.65
CA GLN A 186 8.34 10.90 -10.29
C GLN A 186 6.97 10.86 -9.57
N LEU A 187 5.99 10.15 -10.13
CA LEU A 187 4.65 10.12 -9.56
C LEU A 187 4.67 9.42 -8.20
N VAL A 188 3.81 9.87 -7.30
CA VAL A 188 3.53 9.23 -6.02
C VAL A 188 2.04 8.97 -5.95
N GLY A 189 1.66 7.78 -5.49
CA GLY A 189 0.27 7.36 -5.37
C GLY A 189 0.14 6.22 -4.39
N PHE A 190 -1.05 5.65 -4.25
CA PHE A 190 -1.26 4.40 -3.53
C PHE A 190 -1.60 3.28 -4.50
N THR A 191 -1.04 2.09 -4.32
CA THR A 191 -1.32 0.93 -5.19
C THR A 191 -1.71 -0.29 -4.39
N ALA A 192 -2.63 -1.08 -4.94
CA ALA A 192 -3.01 -2.39 -4.41
C ALA A 192 -1.90 -3.45 -4.56
N ARG A 193 -0.85 -3.19 -5.35
CA ARG A 193 0.30 -4.09 -5.54
C ARG A 193 1.30 -3.99 -4.39
N VAL A 194 0.87 -4.30 -3.18
CA VAL A 194 1.64 -4.09 -1.94
C VAL A 194 2.95 -4.88 -1.88
N ASP A 195 3.03 -6.02 -2.57
CA ASP A 195 4.24 -6.85 -2.61
C ASP A 195 5.36 -6.27 -3.49
N SER A 196 5.08 -5.22 -4.26
CA SER A 196 6.11 -4.55 -5.08
C SER A 196 7.18 -3.89 -4.19
N PHE A 197 8.42 -3.87 -4.68
CA PHE A 197 9.49 -3.09 -4.05
C PHE A 197 9.31 -1.58 -4.26
N ASP A 198 8.48 -1.17 -5.23
CA ASP A 198 8.10 0.23 -5.45
C ASP A 198 7.31 0.83 -4.27
N CYS A 199 6.81 -0.01 -3.37
CA CYS A 199 6.11 0.41 -2.15
C CYS A 199 7.06 0.57 -0.95
N ALA A 200 8.35 0.24 -1.10
CA ALA A 200 9.32 0.31 -0.02
C ALA A 200 9.89 1.74 0.10
N TRP A 201 9.79 2.29 1.31
CA TRP A 201 10.33 3.58 1.69
C TRP A 201 11.31 3.42 2.84
N VAL A 202 12.18 4.40 3.04
CA VAL A 202 13.09 4.47 4.18
C VAL A 202 12.96 5.83 4.83
N VAL A 203 12.91 5.84 6.16
CA VAL A 203 12.91 7.07 6.96
C VAL A 203 14.35 7.46 7.23
N VAL A 204 14.71 8.70 6.91
CA VAL A 204 16.08 9.22 7.04
C VAL A 204 16.05 10.60 7.70
N THR A 205 17.05 10.91 8.51
CA THR A 205 17.20 12.27 9.06
C THR A 205 17.49 13.31 7.96
N PRO A 206 16.92 14.52 8.06
CA PRO A 206 17.15 15.60 7.10
C PRO A 206 18.62 16.00 6.97
N ASP A 207 19.38 16.08 8.07
CA ASP A 207 20.77 16.53 8.04
C ASP A 207 21.69 15.43 7.48
N PRO A 208 22.35 15.65 6.32
CA PRO A 208 23.27 14.68 5.75
C PRO A 208 24.40 14.24 6.68
N ASN A 209 24.85 15.11 7.59
CA ASN A 209 25.95 14.81 8.52
C ASN A 209 25.55 13.81 9.60
N LEU A 210 24.25 13.79 9.96
CA LEU A 210 23.74 12.96 11.05
C LEU A 210 23.29 11.58 10.58
N ARG A 211 23.02 11.39 9.28
CA ARG A 211 22.45 10.15 8.71
C ARG A 211 23.20 8.89 9.13
N ALA A 212 24.52 8.91 8.99
CA ALA A 212 25.37 7.76 9.30
C ALA A 212 25.41 7.47 10.81
N ALA A 213 25.28 8.49 11.65
CA ALA A 213 25.29 8.33 13.11
C ALA A 213 23.92 7.94 13.68
N SER A 214 22.83 8.31 12.99
CA SER A 214 21.45 8.00 13.37
C SER A 214 20.93 6.68 12.82
N GLU A 215 21.69 5.99 11.96
CA GLU A 215 21.27 4.71 11.39
C GLU A 215 20.99 3.69 12.50
N GLY A 216 19.81 3.07 12.47
CA GLY A 216 19.37 2.13 13.50
C GLY A 216 18.87 2.75 14.80
N VAL A 217 18.73 4.08 14.88
CA VAL A 217 18.08 4.76 16.01
C VAL A 217 16.57 4.85 15.79
N GLU A 218 15.79 4.78 16.86
CA GLU A 218 14.33 4.85 16.85
C GLU A 218 13.82 6.21 16.31
N VAL A 219 12.75 6.19 15.52
CA VAL A 219 12.14 7.39 14.97
C VAL A 219 11.12 7.96 15.96
N ALA A 220 11.39 9.17 16.47
CA ALA A 220 10.48 9.88 17.36
C ALA A 220 9.29 10.50 16.61
N ILE A 221 8.10 10.47 17.22
CA ILE A 221 6.92 11.20 16.71
C ILE A 221 7.19 12.71 16.75
N GLY A 222 6.77 13.43 15.71
CA GLY A 222 6.97 14.88 15.62
C GLY A 222 8.36 15.30 15.14
N ALA A 223 9.32 14.38 15.02
CA ALA A 223 10.64 14.69 14.48
C ALA A 223 10.57 14.92 12.96
N PRO A 224 11.26 15.93 12.42
CA PRO A 224 11.34 16.13 10.98
C PRO A 224 12.17 15.01 10.34
N VAL A 225 11.64 14.40 9.29
CA VAL A 225 12.22 13.28 8.57
C VAL A 225 12.12 13.47 7.06
N LEU A 226 12.96 12.75 6.34
CA LEU A 226 12.87 12.51 4.91
C LEU A 226 12.30 11.10 4.69
N LEU A 227 11.27 11.00 3.85
CA LEU A 227 10.81 9.71 3.33
C LEU A 227 11.43 9.49 1.96
N VAL A 228 12.38 8.56 1.87
CA VAL A 228 13.11 8.27 0.64
C VAL A 228 12.59 6.99 0.01
N HIS A 229 12.25 7.05 -1.27
CA HIS A 229 11.81 5.87 -2.01
C HIS A 229 13.00 4.92 -2.22
N CYS A 230 12.90 3.68 -1.73
CA CYS A 230 14.04 2.76 -1.70
C CYS A 230 14.55 2.38 -3.09
N ALA A 231 13.66 2.26 -4.10
CA ALA A 231 14.07 1.83 -5.43
C ALA A 231 14.74 2.94 -6.25
N THR A 232 14.40 4.21 -6.00
CA THR A 232 14.97 5.36 -6.77
C THR A 232 15.87 6.28 -5.95
N GLN A 233 15.94 6.08 -4.63
CA GLN A 233 16.72 6.89 -3.70
C GLN A 233 16.37 8.39 -3.79
N LYS A 234 15.10 8.70 -4.06
CA LYS A 234 14.58 10.07 -4.12
C LYS A 234 13.60 10.33 -2.97
N PRO A 235 13.72 11.47 -2.27
CA PRO A 235 12.80 11.83 -1.21
C PRO A 235 11.43 12.24 -1.75
N LEU A 236 10.41 12.03 -0.92
CA LEU A 236 9.08 12.56 -1.08
C LEU A 236 9.15 14.09 -1.00
N CYS A 237 8.47 14.76 -1.92
CA CYS A 237 8.50 16.20 -2.07
C CYS A 237 7.09 16.74 -2.25
N LEU A 238 6.82 17.85 -1.60
CA LEU A 238 5.66 18.66 -1.94
C LEU A 238 5.96 19.49 -3.19
N GLU A 239 5.07 19.43 -4.17
CA GLU A 239 5.14 20.29 -5.35
C GLU A 239 4.23 21.51 -5.17
N ALA A 240 4.69 22.68 -5.63
CA ALA A 240 3.88 23.90 -5.65
C ALA A 240 2.77 23.90 -6.73
N ALA A 241 2.45 22.74 -7.30
CA ALA A 241 1.43 22.58 -8.32
C ALA A 241 0.06 22.28 -7.69
N ARG A 242 -0.97 23.02 -8.14
CA ARG A 242 -2.35 22.84 -7.67
C ARG A 242 -2.95 21.57 -8.28
N TYR A 243 -3.55 20.75 -7.44
CA TYR A 243 -4.21 19.50 -7.80
C TYR A 243 -5.72 19.60 -7.51
N PRO A 244 -6.57 19.91 -8.51
CA PRO A 244 -8.01 19.94 -8.31
C PRO A 244 -8.57 18.51 -8.20
N ASN A 245 -9.17 18.18 -7.06
CA ASN A 245 -9.90 16.93 -6.86
C ASN A 245 -11.28 17.18 -6.25
N ASP A 246 -12.02 16.09 -6.01
CA ASP A 246 -13.39 16.13 -5.50
C ASP A 246 -13.51 16.66 -4.07
N TYR A 247 -12.40 16.75 -3.34
CA TYR A 247 -12.32 17.20 -1.95
C TYR A 247 -11.86 18.65 -1.81
N GLY A 248 -11.29 19.23 -2.86
CA GLY A 248 -10.78 20.61 -2.86
C GLY A 248 -9.67 20.84 -3.87
N ILE A 249 -8.95 21.94 -3.69
CA ILE A 249 -7.74 22.22 -4.46
C ILE A 249 -6.54 21.90 -3.57
N GLU A 250 -6.01 20.69 -3.75
CA GLU A 250 -4.89 20.16 -3.00
C GLU A 250 -3.56 20.50 -3.71
N LEU A 251 -2.43 20.04 -3.17
CA LEU A 251 -1.11 20.20 -3.77
C LEU A 251 -0.62 18.85 -4.29
N GLU A 252 0.06 18.85 -5.43
CA GLU A 252 0.65 17.64 -5.98
C GLU A 252 1.83 17.17 -5.11
N VAL A 253 1.96 15.85 -4.97
CA VAL A 253 3.08 15.22 -4.28
C VAL A 253 3.87 14.39 -5.28
N SER A 254 5.20 14.47 -5.22
CA SER A 254 6.10 13.76 -6.12
C SER A 254 7.32 13.21 -5.37
N ALA A 255 8.15 12.39 -6.02
CA ALA A 255 9.46 12.02 -5.49
C ALA A 255 10.58 12.73 -6.26
N ARG A 256 11.12 13.81 -5.67
CA ARG A 256 12.27 14.56 -6.19
C ARG A 256 13.20 15.00 -5.07
N SER A 257 14.50 15.00 -5.35
CA SER A 257 15.50 15.61 -4.46
C SER A 257 15.52 17.12 -4.70
N ALA A 258 14.82 17.88 -3.87
CA ALA A 258 14.88 19.33 -3.90
C ALA A 258 16.22 19.74 -3.29
N THR A 259 17.15 20.24 -4.10
CA THR A 259 18.47 20.68 -3.62
C THR A 259 18.74 22.09 -4.11
N VAL A 260 19.56 22.85 -3.38
CA VAL A 260 20.06 24.13 -3.87
C VAL A 260 20.93 23.93 -5.13
N ASN A 261 20.89 24.91 -6.03
CA ASN A 261 21.73 24.94 -7.24
C ASN A 261 23.23 25.11 -6.96
N GLY A 262 23.65 25.19 -5.69
CA GLY A 262 25.06 25.26 -5.30
C GLY A 262 25.84 24.01 -5.73
N LEU A 263 26.97 24.21 -6.39
CA LEU A 263 27.86 23.12 -6.80
C LEU A 263 28.66 22.61 -5.60
N LYS A 264 28.85 21.28 -5.54
CA LYS A 264 29.75 20.62 -4.59
C LYS A 264 30.97 20.14 -5.37
N LEU A 265 32.17 20.39 -4.86
CA LEU A 265 33.43 19.91 -5.43
C LEU A 265 33.65 18.42 -5.13
N SER A 266 32.69 17.57 -5.51
CA SER A 266 32.68 16.15 -5.13
C SER A 266 33.92 15.40 -5.61
N LEU A 267 34.38 15.65 -6.84
CA LEU A 267 35.54 14.97 -7.41
C LEU A 267 36.84 15.32 -6.68
N GLU A 268 37.05 16.59 -6.35
CA GLU A 268 38.23 17.05 -5.62
C GLU A 268 38.22 16.56 -4.17
N GLN A 269 37.06 16.62 -3.50
CA GLN A 269 36.96 16.14 -2.11
C GLN A 269 37.14 14.62 -2.00
N LEU A 270 36.67 13.87 -3.00
CA LEU A 270 36.90 12.42 -3.08
C LEU A 270 38.37 12.11 -3.38
N SER A 271 39.04 12.84 -4.27
CA SER A 271 40.46 12.61 -4.56
C SER A 271 41.38 12.95 -3.38
N GLN A 272 40.99 13.95 -2.58
CA GLN A 272 41.68 14.32 -1.33
C GLN A 272 41.30 13.43 -0.13
N GLY A 273 40.32 12.54 -0.27
CA GLY A 273 39.85 11.68 0.82
C GLY A 273 39.20 12.44 1.99
N VAL A 274 38.70 13.66 1.75
CA VAL A 274 38.10 14.49 2.81
C VAL A 274 36.72 13.95 3.15
N GLN A 275 36.39 13.84 4.45
CA GLN A 275 35.12 13.29 4.94
C GLN A 275 33.88 13.95 4.31
N LYS A 276 33.93 15.26 4.07
CA LYS A 276 32.86 16.02 3.41
C LYS A 276 32.54 15.51 1.99
N GLY A 277 33.50 14.87 1.32
CA GLY A 277 33.33 14.29 -0.01
C GLY A 277 32.25 13.20 -0.06
N PHE A 278 32.09 12.43 1.02
CA PHE A 278 31.15 11.31 1.10
C PHE A 278 29.69 11.70 1.37
N LEU A 279 29.42 12.96 1.75
CA LEU A 279 28.06 13.40 2.10
C LEU A 279 27.23 13.78 0.86
N PRO A 280 25.93 13.43 0.79
CA PRO A 280 25.07 14.00 -0.24
C PRO A 280 24.87 15.51 -0.03
N LYS A 281 24.33 16.19 -1.05
CA LYS A 281 23.86 17.58 -0.87
C LYS A 281 22.63 17.57 0.04
N GLY A 282 22.53 18.57 0.90
CA GLY A 282 21.33 18.76 1.73
C GLY A 282 20.10 19.09 0.89
N GLU A 283 19.00 18.46 1.24
CA GLU A 283 17.67 18.63 0.69
C GLU A 283 17.03 19.92 1.22
N GLN A 284 16.07 20.46 0.48
CA GLN A 284 15.31 21.65 0.87
C GLN A 284 14.14 21.29 1.79
N THR A 285 13.54 22.32 2.38
CA THR A 285 12.40 22.20 3.32
C THR A 285 11.18 21.53 2.69
N ASP A 286 11.00 21.62 1.37
CA ASP A 286 9.93 20.94 0.61
C ASP A 286 9.93 19.41 0.75
N ASN A 287 11.06 18.84 1.19
CA ASN A 287 11.21 17.41 1.43
C ASN A 287 10.95 17.00 2.88
N PHE A 288 10.71 17.94 3.80
CA PHE A 288 10.63 17.64 5.23
C PHE A 288 9.20 17.28 5.63
N TRP A 289 9.04 16.07 6.15
CA TRP A 289 7.78 15.55 6.65
C TRP A 289 7.91 15.19 8.13
N THR A 290 6.80 15.05 8.82
CA THR A 290 6.77 14.54 10.19
C THR A 290 5.62 13.57 10.35
N PHE A 291 5.83 12.52 11.14
CA PHE A 291 4.76 11.67 11.61
C PHE A 291 4.04 12.35 12.76
N VAL A 292 2.71 12.34 12.71
CA VAL A 292 1.83 12.75 13.80
C VAL A 292 1.08 11.49 14.25
N GLY A 293 1.33 11.05 15.48
CA GLY A 293 0.61 9.93 16.09
C GLY A 293 -0.51 10.40 17.00
N GLY A 294 -1.37 9.46 17.41
CA GLY A 294 -2.47 9.72 18.34
C GLY A 294 -2.07 9.62 19.80
N THR A 295 -2.97 10.05 20.69
CA THR A 295 -2.77 9.88 22.14
C THR A 295 -3.37 8.56 22.65
N LYS A 296 -4.19 7.88 21.84
CA LYS A 296 -4.87 6.64 22.23
C LYS A 296 -3.95 5.45 21.97
N VAL A 297 -3.67 4.66 23.01
CA VAL A 297 -2.98 3.37 22.87
C VAL A 297 -4.02 2.29 22.56
N GLU A 298 -3.99 1.77 21.34
CA GLU A 298 -4.90 0.74 20.83
C GLU A 298 -4.24 0.01 19.65
N GLU A 299 -4.08 -1.29 19.80
CA GLU A 299 -3.60 -2.16 18.73
C GLU A 299 -4.75 -2.48 17.75
N LEU A 300 -4.44 -2.43 16.46
CA LEU A 300 -5.37 -2.91 15.42
C LEU A 300 -5.51 -4.43 15.52
N PRO A 301 -6.68 -4.98 15.16
CA PRO A 301 -6.86 -6.43 15.14
C PRO A 301 -5.82 -7.08 14.21
N PRO A 302 -5.31 -8.26 14.54
CA PRO A 302 -4.33 -8.94 13.70
C PRO A 302 -4.96 -9.28 12.35
N ALA A 303 -4.13 -9.29 11.30
CA ALA A 303 -4.56 -9.76 9.98
C ALA A 303 -5.08 -11.21 10.10
N ARG A 304 -6.18 -11.53 9.41
CA ARG A 304 -6.76 -12.88 9.44
C ARG A 304 -5.74 -13.92 8.94
N SER A 305 -5.25 -14.78 9.82
CA SER A 305 -4.32 -15.86 9.46
C SER A 305 -5.07 -17.14 9.10
N SER A 306 -4.89 -17.65 7.88
CA SER A 306 -5.38 -18.98 7.44
C SER A 306 -4.58 -20.16 8.01
N ALA A 307 -3.72 -19.92 9.00
CA ALA A 307 -2.74 -20.86 9.49
C ALA A 307 -3.36 -22.12 10.13
N ASP A 308 -4.48 -21.97 10.84
CA ASP A 308 -5.16 -23.09 11.52
C ASP A 308 -5.86 -24.03 10.53
N GLU A 309 -6.46 -23.48 9.48
CA GLU A 309 -7.10 -24.28 8.42
C GLU A 309 -6.07 -25.08 7.61
N ALA A 310 -4.90 -24.48 7.35
CA ALA A 310 -3.83 -25.12 6.60
C ALA A 310 -3.27 -26.38 7.31
N ALA A 311 -3.28 -26.44 8.64
CA ALA A 311 -2.87 -27.63 9.38
C ALA A 311 -3.83 -28.81 9.14
N ALA A 312 -5.15 -28.56 9.18
CA ALA A 312 -6.15 -29.58 8.90
C ALA A 312 -6.04 -30.11 7.45
N PHE A 313 -5.74 -29.24 6.49
CA PHE A 313 -5.47 -29.66 5.11
C PHE A 313 -4.19 -30.47 4.97
N MET A 314 -3.15 -30.18 5.77
CA MET A 314 -1.92 -30.98 5.80
C MET A 314 -2.18 -32.40 6.31
N ASP A 315 -2.90 -32.53 7.42
CA ASP A 315 -3.23 -33.86 7.99
C ASP A 315 -4.09 -34.69 7.02
N GLY A 316 -5.05 -34.04 6.36
CA GLY A 316 -5.85 -34.65 5.29
C GLY A 316 -4.99 -35.11 4.11
N LEU A 317 -4.02 -34.29 3.68
CA LEU A 317 -3.10 -34.62 2.60
C LEU A 317 -2.22 -35.83 2.96
N VAL A 318 -1.66 -35.87 4.17
CA VAL A 318 -0.84 -37.01 4.65
C VAL A 318 -1.66 -38.29 4.69
N THR A 319 -2.91 -38.21 5.16
CA THR A 319 -3.82 -39.36 5.20
C THR A 319 -4.16 -39.88 3.79
N GLU A 320 -4.45 -38.98 2.84
CA GLU A 320 -4.74 -39.34 1.44
C GLU A 320 -3.54 -40.01 0.77
N LEU A 321 -2.34 -39.45 0.96
CA LEU A 321 -1.10 -39.97 0.38
C LEU A 321 -0.67 -41.28 1.04
N GLY A 322 -0.91 -41.45 2.34
CA GLY A 322 -0.62 -42.69 3.08
C GLY A 322 -1.40 -43.90 2.59
N ALA A 323 -2.61 -43.69 2.04
CA ALA A 323 -3.41 -44.76 1.45
C ALA A 323 -2.80 -45.33 0.15
N ARG A 324 -1.85 -44.62 -0.48
CA ARG A 324 -1.23 -45.01 -1.75
C ARG A 324 0.27 -45.24 -1.59
N GLN A 325 0.70 -46.49 -1.70
CA GLN A 325 2.12 -46.83 -1.57
C GLN A 325 2.99 -46.03 -2.56
N GLY A 326 4.01 -45.34 -2.02
CA GLY A 326 4.99 -44.58 -2.81
C GLY A 326 4.56 -43.17 -3.24
N ALA A 327 3.33 -42.72 -2.95
CA ALA A 327 2.88 -41.38 -3.32
C ALA A 327 3.63 -40.27 -2.56
N LEU A 328 3.90 -40.49 -1.27
CA LEU A 328 4.61 -39.54 -0.42
C LEU A 328 6.07 -39.34 -0.85
N SER A 329 6.78 -40.43 -1.17
CA SER A 329 8.16 -40.36 -1.67
C SER A 329 8.25 -39.73 -3.06
N LEU A 330 7.24 -39.93 -3.91
CA LEU A 330 7.13 -39.25 -5.21
C LEU A 330 6.94 -37.75 -5.04
N LEU A 331 6.09 -37.32 -4.08
CA LEU A 331 5.89 -35.91 -3.75
C LEU A 331 7.20 -35.27 -3.30
N GLU A 332 7.90 -35.87 -2.33
CA GLU A 332 9.18 -35.35 -1.86
C GLU A 332 10.22 -35.21 -2.97
N ARG A 333 10.33 -36.22 -3.84
CA ARG A 333 11.28 -36.19 -4.96
C ARG A 333 10.93 -35.07 -5.95
N LYS A 334 9.65 -34.86 -6.24
CA LYS A 334 9.20 -33.77 -7.11
C LYS A 334 9.46 -32.39 -6.50
N LEU A 335 9.25 -32.24 -5.19
CA LEU A 335 9.57 -31.02 -4.46
C LEU A 335 11.06 -30.66 -4.59
N VAL A 336 11.96 -31.63 -4.41
CA VAL A 336 13.42 -31.43 -4.59
C VAL A 336 13.80 -31.12 -6.04
N THR A 337 13.12 -31.74 -7.01
CA THR A 337 13.49 -31.60 -8.43
C THR A 337 13.07 -30.25 -9.01
N LEU A 338 11.99 -29.66 -8.48
CA LEU A 338 11.38 -28.44 -9.00
C LEU A 338 11.64 -27.20 -8.12
N GLU A 339 12.31 -27.35 -6.98
CA GLU A 339 12.74 -26.20 -6.18
C GLU A 339 13.90 -25.46 -6.85
N ASN A 340 13.88 -24.13 -6.79
CA ASN A 340 15.01 -23.32 -7.26
C ASN A 340 16.14 -23.24 -6.22
N ASN A 341 17.22 -22.51 -6.53
CA ASN A 341 18.36 -22.32 -5.60
C ASN A 341 17.98 -21.72 -4.23
N HIS A 342 16.79 -21.15 -4.09
CA HIS A 342 16.27 -20.57 -2.85
C HIS A 342 15.21 -21.46 -2.16
N GLN A 343 15.09 -22.73 -2.58
CA GLN A 343 14.06 -23.69 -2.10
C GLN A 343 12.63 -23.23 -2.38
N LEU A 344 12.43 -22.39 -3.40
CA LEU A 344 11.10 -21.88 -3.76
C LEU A 344 10.54 -22.66 -4.94
N MET A 345 9.24 -22.91 -4.88
CA MET A 345 8.45 -23.50 -5.96
C MET A 345 7.27 -22.57 -6.30
N PRO A 346 6.99 -22.28 -7.58
CA PRO A 346 5.80 -21.55 -7.99
C PRO A 346 4.50 -22.22 -7.55
N ALA A 347 3.46 -21.43 -7.25
CA ALA A 347 2.14 -21.95 -6.84
C ALA A 347 1.54 -22.93 -7.87
N GLU A 348 1.65 -22.61 -9.16
CA GLU A 348 1.16 -23.47 -10.25
C GLU A 348 1.92 -24.81 -10.34
N ASP A 349 3.24 -24.78 -10.12
CA ASP A 349 4.05 -26.00 -10.10
C ASP A 349 3.70 -26.87 -8.89
N PHE A 350 3.47 -26.26 -7.72
CA PHE A 350 3.03 -26.97 -6.53
C PHE A 350 1.68 -27.64 -6.74
N LYS A 351 0.70 -26.90 -7.30
CA LYS A 351 -0.61 -27.45 -7.67
C LYS A 351 -0.47 -28.60 -8.68
N LEU A 352 0.35 -28.44 -9.71
CA LEU A 352 0.60 -29.48 -10.70
C LEU A 352 1.22 -30.74 -10.05
N VAL A 353 2.17 -30.57 -9.14
CA VAL A 353 2.81 -31.67 -8.40
C VAL A 353 1.79 -32.43 -7.56
N LEU A 354 0.92 -31.74 -6.81
CA LEU A 354 -0.15 -32.39 -6.03
C LEU A 354 -1.08 -33.22 -6.93
N ARG A 355 -1.48 -32.68 -8.07
CA ARG A 355 -2.32 -33.39 -9.04
C ARG A 355 -1.61 -34.59 -9.68
N GLN A 356 -0.31 -34.49 -9.97
CA GLN A 356 0.49 -35.59 -10.52
C GLN A 356 0.72 -36.75 -9.53
N VAL A 357 0.81 -36.45 -8.24
CA VAL A 357 0.85 -37.46 -7.17
C VAL A 357 -0.57 -38.03 -6.89
N GLY A 358 -1.59 -37.39 -7.46
CA GLY A 358 -2.97 -37.83 -7.46
C GLY A 358 -3.78 -37.35 -6.27
N SER A 359 -3.32 -36.32 -5.54
CA SER A 359 -4.10 -35.71 -4.47
C SER A 359 -5.28 -34.90 -5.02
N GLN A 360 -6.43 -35.05 -4.38
CA GLN A 360 -7.67 -34.35 -4.70
C GLN A 360 -7.95 -33.17 -3.76
N LEU A 361 -6.92 -32.61 -3.12
CA LEU A 361 -7.08 -31.45 -2.24
C LEU A 361 -7.89 -30.33 -2.95
N PRO A 362 -8.89 -29.74 -2.28
CA PRO A 362 -9.64 -28.62 -2.83
C PRO A 362 -8.71 -27.42 -3.07
N GLU A 363 -9.06 -26.57 -4.02
CA GLU A 363 -8.26 -25.40 -4.38
C GLU A 363 -8.07 -24.46 -3.17
N ASP A 364 -9.10 -24.28 -2.34
CA ASP A 364 -9.01 -23.48 -1.11
C ASP A 364 -7.97 -24.06 -0.13
N GLY A 365 -7.86 -25.38 -0.05
CA GLY A 365 -6.85 -26.06 0.77
C GLY A 365 -5.44 -25.91 0.21
N ILE A 366 -5.29 -25.90 -1.12
CA ILE A 366 -4.01 -25.61 -1.79
C ILE A 366 -3.58 -24.17 -1.48
N VAL A 367 -4.50 -23.21 -1.59
CA VAL A 367 -4.24 -21.79 -1.27
C VAL A 367 -3.87 -21.63 0.21
N ALA A 368 -4.55 -22.32 1.12
CA ALA A 368 -4.23 -22.30 2.56
C ALA A 368 -2.81 -22.82 2.83
N LEU A 369 -2.42 -23.95 2.22
CA LEU A 369 -1.05 -24.48 2.32
C LEU A 369 -0.01 -23.53 1.73
N ILE A 370 -0.26 -22.98 0.53
CA ILE A 370 0.66 -22.00 -0.08
C ILE A 370 0.81 -20.77 0.81
N THR A 371 -0.28 -20.32 1.44
CA THR A 371 -0.24 -19.14 2.34
C THR A 371 0.56 -19.43 3.60
N ARG A 372 0.37 -20.60 4.22
CA ARG A 372 1.11 -21.03 5.42
C ARG A 372 2.61 -21.20 5.17
N TYR A 373 2.96 -21.76 4.01
CA TYR A 373 4.34 -22.03 3.61
C TYR A 373 4.88 -21.01 2.61
N ALA A 374 4.29 -19.82 2.54
CA ALA A 374 4.76 -18.76 1.66
C ALA A 374 6.17 -18.30 2.09
N PRO A 375 7.10 -18.06 1.16
CA PRO A 375 8.36 -17.43 1.51
C PRO A 375 8.12 -16.00 1.98
N GLY A 376 8.88 -15.55 2.98
CA GLY A 376 8.74 -14.22 3.59
C GLY A 376 8.52 -13.12 2.56
N GLY A 377 7.43 -12.36 2.72
CA GLY A 377 7.12 -11.18 1.91
C GLY A 377 6.35 -11.40 0.59
N LYS A 378 5.97 -12.63 0.21
CA LYS A 378 5.12 -12.90 -0.98
C LYS A 378 4.09 -14.00 -0.72
N ALA A 379 2.91 -13.64 -0.25
CA ALA A 379 1.81 -14.60 -0.08
C ALA A 379 1.27 -15.07 -1.45
N GLY A 380 0.99 -16.37 -1.60
CA GLY A 380 0.22 -16.92 -2.72
C GLY A 380 0.97 -17.14 -4.05
N ALA A 381 2.12 -16.51 -4.29
CA ALA A 381 2.84 -16.66 -5.57
C ALA A 381 3.76 -17.88 -5.64
N SER A 382 4.32 -18.27 -4.49
CA SER A 382 5.28 -19.36 -4.37
C SER A 382 5.21 -19.98 -2.99
N ILE A 383 5.69 -21.21 -2.86
CA ILE A 383 5.80 -21.96 -1.62
C ILE A 383 7.28 -22.25 -1.32
N ASP A 384 7.63 -22.22 -0.04
CA ASP A 384 8.89 -22.74 0.48
C ASP A 384 8.84 -24.27 0.51
N ALA A 385 9.39 -24.88 -0.53
CA ALA A 385 9.39 -26.33 -0.69
C ALA A 385 10.22 -27.03 0.40
N GLY A 386 11.27 -26.37 0.91
CA GLY A 386 12.12 -26.88 1.98
C GLY A 386 11.37 -26.98 3.31
N LEU A 387 10.72 -25.89 3.74
CA LEU A 387 9.90 -25.86 4.95
C LEU A 387 8.70 -26.80 4.84
N PHE A 388 7.96 -26.75 3.74
CA PHE A 388 6.81 -27.62 3.52
C PHE A 388 7.20 -29.10 3.60
N ARG A 389 8.32 -29.50 2.97
CA ARG A 389 8.83 -30.89 3.00
C ARG A 389 9.18 -31.34 4.42
N ASN A 390 9.79 -30.49 5.22
CA ASN A 390 10.17 -30.83 6.60
C ASN A 390 8.93 -31.05 7.48
N ASP A 391 7.93 -30.18 7.36
CA ASP A 391 6.67 -30.32 8.09
C ASP A 391 5.86 -31.53 7.61
N LEU A 392 5.83 -31.77 6.29
CA LEU A 392 5.21 -32.97 5.71
C LEU A 392 5.83 -34.26 6.27
N ARG A 393 7.16 -34.31 6.45
CA ARG A 393 7.85 -35.45 7.08
C ARG A 393 7.49 -35.63 8.54
N ALA A 394 7.38 -34.53 9.28
CA ALA A 394 6.98 -34.56 10.67
C ALA A 394 5.55 -35.11 10.81
N ALA A 395 4.61 -34.64 9.98
CA ALA A 395 3.24 -35.10 9.93
C ALA A 395 3.12 -36.57 9.48
N ALA A 396 3.88 -36.99 8.47
CA ALA A 396 3.94 -38.39 8.02
C ALA A 396 4.45 -39.33 9.13
N THR A 397 5.50 -38.92 9.84
CA THR A 397 6.06 -39.68 10.97
C THR A 397 5.04 -39.81 12.10
N ALA A 398 4.31 -38.73 12.41
CA ALA A 398 3.25 -38.74 13.42
C ALA A 398 2.09 -39.67 13.03
N ALA A 399 1.77 -39.78 11.73
CA ALA A 399 0.78 -40.70 11.20
C ALA A 399 1.26 -42.16 11.08
N GLY A 400 2.52 -42.46 11.43
CA GLY A 400 3.10 -43.81 11.33
C GLY A 400 3.47 -44.25 9.92
N LEU A 401 3.52 -43.30 8.97
CA LEU A 401 3.91 -43.54 7.58
C LEU A 401 5.43 -43.29 7.47
N ARG A 402 6.17 -44.28 6.96
CA ARG A 402 7.62 -44.20 6.73
C ARG A 402 7.97 -44.00 5.28
#